data_AF-A0A8J9TIN6-F1
#
_entry.id   AF-A0A8J9TIN6-F1
#
_cell.length_a   1.000
_cell.length_b   1.000
_cell.length_c   1.000
_cell.angle_alpha   90.00
_cell.angle_beta   90.00
_cell.angle_gamma   90.00
#
_symmetry.space_group_name_H-M   'P 1'
#
loop_
_entity.id
_entity.type
_entity.pdbx_description
1 polymer ?
#
loop_
_entity_poly.entity_id
_entity_poly.type
_entity_poly.pdbx_seq_one_letter_code
_entity_poly.pdbx_strand_id
1 'polypeptide(L)'
;EMMAVAVEISRLNVEHKSGGPFGCAIFERDLSTNTCRIFSVGANRVMPLHNSSLHGEMTALQFAERKLQHFSLKTEKDSPKEYVMCTSCEPCAQCLGGTLWAGPAEMICGASKDDAEAIGFNE
;
A
#
# COMPACT_ATOMS: atom_id res chain seq x y z
N GLU A 1 -11.49 4.28 9.86
CA GLU A 1 -11.73 4.11 8.41
C GLU A 1 -10.41 3.73 7.72
N MET A 2 -10.43 3.00 6.61
CA MET A 2 -9.28 2.26 6.04
C MET A 2 -7.96 3.05 5.98
N MET A 3 -8.00 4.33 5.59
CA MET A 3 -6.82 5.19 5.52
C MET A 3 -6.09 5.34 6.86
N ALA A 4 -6.82 5.33 7.99
CA ALA A 4 -6.21 5.43 9.31
C ALA A 4 -5.22 4.28 9.59
N VAL A 5 -5.41 3.12 8.97
CA VAL A 5 -4.46 2.00 9.07
C VAL A 5 -3.14 2.34 8.37
N ALA A 6 -3.19 2.90 7.16
CA ALA A 6 -1.99 3.29 6.42
C ALA A 6 -1.21 4.41 7.14
N VAL A 7 -1.92 5.40 7.69
CA VAL A 7 -1.33 6.48 8.50
C VAL A 7 -0.71 5.93 9.79
N GLU A 8 -1.38 5.01 10.47
CA GLU A 8 -0.84 4.39 11.69
C GLU A 8 0.42 3.56 11.41
N ILE A 9 0.46 2.84 10.28
CA ILE A 9 1.67 2.13 9.85
C ILE A 9 2.82 3.11 9.60
N SER A 10 2.56 4.21 8.89
CA SER A 10 3.55 5.28 8.66
C SER A 10 4.09 5.83 9.98
N ARG A 11 3.18 6.17 10.92
CA ARG A 11 3.52 6.69 12.25
C ARG A 11 4.40 5.72 13.03
N LEU A 12 3.99 4.45 13.13
CA LEU A 12 4.74 3.40 13.81
C LEU A 12 6.11 3.13 13.15
N ASN A 13 6.19 3.25 11.81
CA ASN A 13 7.44 3.05 11.09
C ASN A 13 8.51 4.08 11.50
N VAL A 14 8.10 5.34 11.69
CA VAL A 14 8.95 6.42 12.17
C VAL A 14 9.27 6.25 13.66
N GLU A 15 8.25 6.00 14.48
CA GLU A 15 8.40 5.83 15.94
C GLU A 15 9.40 4.72 16.28
N HIS A 16 9.32 3.59 15.58
CA HIS A 16 10.22 2.46 15.74
C HIS A 16 11.56 2.63 15.01
N LYS A 17 11.85 3.79 14.42
CA LYS A 17 13.07 4.07 13.62
C LYS A 17 13.32 2.99 12.57
N SER A 18 12.24 2.55 11.95
CA SER A 18 12.15 1.33 11.16
C SER A 18 12.00 1.63 9.66
N GLY A 19 11.95 2.91 9.28
CA GLY A 19 12.00 3.37 7.90
C GLY A 19 11.44 4.79 7.75
N GLY A 20 11.17 5.19 6.50
CA GLY A 20 10.56 6.49 6.19
C GLY A 20 9.06 6.58 6.54
N PRO A 21 8.46 7.77 6.52
CA PRO A 21 7.07 8.03 6.93
C PRO A 21 6.02 7.57 5.91
N PHE A 22 6.13 6.34 5.40
CA PHE A 22 5.22 5.79 4.40
C PHE A 22 4.72 4.42 4.78
N GLY A 23 3.39 4.27 4.76
CA GLY A 23 2.66 3.05 5.09
C GLY A 23 1.57 2.80 4.07
N CYS A 24 1.29 1.52 3.82
CA CYS A 24 0.24 1.06 2.91
C CYS A 24 -0.51 -0.12 3.53
N ALA A 25 -1.82 -0.18 3.31
CA ALA A 25 -2.66 -1.30 3.68
C ALA A 25 -3.52 -1.72 2.50
N ILE A 26 -3.57 -3.02 2.24
CA ILE A 26 -4.47 -3.62 1.25
C ILE A 26 -5.59 -4.31 2.01
N PHE A 27 -6.82 -4.08 1.58
CA PHE A 27 -8.02 -4.64 2.16
C PHE A 27 -8.70 -5.55 1.15
N GLU A 28 -9.26 -6.65 1.63
CA GLU A 28 -10.24 -7.45 0.88
C GLU A 28 -11.62 -6.86 1.17
N ARG A 29 -12.30 -6.38 0.11
CA ARG A 29 -13.66 -5.84 0.16
C ARG A 29 -14.64 -6.92 -0.31
N ASP A 30 -15.58 -7.28 0.55
CA ASP A 30 -16.72 -8.12 0.18
C ASP A 30 -17.78 -7.25 -0.51
N LEU A 31 -18.06 -7.52 -1.77
CA LEU A 31 -18.95 -6.70 -2.60
C LEU A 31 -20.43 -6.82 -2.23
N SER A 32 -20.83 -7.91 -1.57
CA SER A 32 -22.22 -8.14 -1.16
C SER A 32 -22.59 -7.37 0.11
N THR A 33 -21.62 -7.19 1.00
CA THR A 33 -21.80 -6.55 2.31
C THR A 33 -21.12 -5.19 2.42
N ASN A 34 -20.28 -4.84 1.44
CA ASN A 34 -19.38 -3.69 1.45
C ASN A 34 -18.47 -3.64 2.69
N THR A 35 -18.11 -4.81 3.23
CA THR A 35 -17.21 -4.90 4.39
C THR A 35 -15.76 -5.05 3.94
N CYS A 36 -14.86 -4.32 4.58
CA CYS A 36 -13.44 -4.35 4.28
C CYS A 36 -12.65 -4.99 5.43
N ARG A 37 -11.76 -5.92 5.12
CA ARG A 37 -10.85 -6.54 6.08
C ARG A 37 -9.41 -6.36 5.64
N ILE A 38 -8.51 -6.07 6.58
CA ILE A 38 -7.07 -5.96 6.28
C ILE A 38 -6.60 -7.29 5.69
N PHE A 39 -6.03 -7.22 4.49
CA PHE A 39 -5.50 -8.35 3.76
C PHE A 39 -3.98 -8.44 3.86
N SER A 40 -3.29 -7.32 3.62
CA SER A 40 -1.86 -7.16 3.83
C SER A 40 -1.53 -5.71 4.22
N VAL A 41 -0.33 -5.50 4.76
CA VAL A 41 0.19 -4.18 5.12
C VAL A 41 1.66 -4.08 4.73
N GLY A 42 2.14 -2.88 4.48
CA GLY A 42 3.53 -2.61 4.12
C GLY A 42 3.98 -1.25 4.66
N ALA A 43 5.25 -1.15 5.01
CA ALA A 43 5.89 0.10 5.42
C ALA A 43 7.17 0.29 4.59
N ASN A 44 7.59 1.53 4.41
CA ASN A 44 8.89 1.80 3.76
C ASN A 44 10.02 1.18 4.59
N ARG A 45 10.85 0.37 3.95
CA ARG A 45 12.02 -0.31 4.55
C ARG A 45 13.31 -0.06 3.78
N VAL A 46 13.35 0.99 2.95
CA VAL A 46 14.45 1.26 2.01
C VAL A 46 15.80 1.33 2.71
N MET A 47 15.91 2.24 3.68
CA MET A 47 17.16 2.50 4.40
C MET A 47 17.62 1.33 5.27
N PRO A 48 16.79 0.77 6.19
CA PRO A 48 17.26 -0.27 7.10
C PRO A 48 17.54 -1.62 6.43
N LEU A 49 17.00 -1.86 5.23
CA LEU A 49 17.24 -3.11 4.48
C LEU A 49 18.12 -2.92 3.24
N HIS A 50 18.66 -1.72 3.03
CA HIS A 50 19.53 -1.40 1.89
C HIS A 50 18.93 -1.80 0.53
N ASN A 51 17.64 -1.54 0.33
CA ASN A 51 16.92 -1.92 -0.88
C ASN A 51 15.95 -0.83 -1.31
N SER A 52 16.27 -0.13 -2.40
CA SER A 52 15.49 0.99 -2.93
C SER A 52 14.05 0.62 -3.31
N SER A 53 13.77 -0.64 -3.62
CA SER A 53 12.43 -1.07 -4.03
C SER A 53 11.43 -1.21 -2.88
N LEU A 54 11.88 -1.25 -1.62
CA LEU A 54 11.03 -1.58 -0.47
C LEU A 54 10.24 -0.37 0.05
N HIS A 55 9.44 0.23 -0.82
CA HIS A 55 8.43 1.24 -0.46
C HIS A 55 7.24 0.58 0.24
N GLY A 56 6.40 1.37 0.92
CA GLY A 56 5.26 0.85 1.68
C GLY A 56 4.29 0.09 0.78
N GLU A 57 3.97 0.67 -0.37
CA GLU A 57 3.12 0.13 -1.43
C GLU A 57 3.67 -1.19 -1.96
N MET A 58 4.93 -1.19 -2.39
CA MET A 58 5.57 -2.38 -2.97
C MET A 58 5.64 -3.52 -1.95
N THR A 59 5.91 -3.20 -0.68
CA THR A 59 5.98 -4.20 0.38
C THR A 59 4.59 -4.80 0.66
N ALA A 60 3.54 -3.96 0.68
CA ALA A 60 2.17 -4.43 0.86
C ALA A 60 1.72 -5.35 -0.29
N LEU A 61 2.05 -4.99 -1.54
CA LEU A 61 1.80 -5.80 -2.73
C LEU A 61 2.54 -7.14 -2.67
N GLN A 62 3.85 -7.13 -2.39
CA GLN A 62 4.65 -8.36 -2.26
C GLN A 62 4.06 -9.32 -1.21
N PHE A 63 3.61 -8.82 -0.06
CA PHE A 63 2.98 -9.65 0.95
C PHE A 63 1.58 -10.12 0.55
N ALA A 64 0.79 -9.30 -0.15
CA ALA A 64 -0.51 -9.71 -0.68
C ALA A 64 -0.35 -10.83 -1.72
N GLU A 65 0.49 -10.64 -2.73
CA GLU A 65 0.75 -11.60 -3.79
C GLU A 65 1.32 -12.91 -3.23
N ARG A 66 2.26 -12.82 -2.29
CA ARG A 66 2.75 -13.99 -1.55
C ARG A 66 1.63 -14.69 -0.78
N LYS A 67 0.75 -13.96 -0.11
CA LYS A 67 -0.39 -14.56 0.61
C LYS A 67 -1.38 -15.24 -0.34
N LEU A 68 -1.59 -14.66 -1.52
CA LEU A 68 -2.43 -15.23 -2.59
C LEU A 68 -1.79 -16.41 -3.31
N GLN A 69 -0.45 -16.54 -3.24
CA GLN A 69 0.31 -17.41 -4.14
C GLN A 69 0.01 -17.10 -5.61
N HIS A 70 -0.20 -15.81 -5.92
CA HIS A 70 -0.53 -15.31 -7.24
C HIS A 70 0.09 -13.92 -7.46
N PHE A 71 0.45 -13.59 -8.69
CA PHE A 71 1.17 -12.35 -9.03
C PHE A 71 0.24 -11.12 -9.22
N SER A 72 -1.06 -11.28 -9.00
CA SER A 72 -2.06 -10.26 -9.33
C SER A 72 -3.16 -10.26 -8.26
N LEU A 73 -3.62 -9.06 -7.92
CA LEU A 73 -4.80 -8.79 -7.12
C LEU A 73 -6.04 -8.58 -8.00
N LYS A 74 -5.91 -8.60 -9.33
CA LYS A 74 -7.07 -8.57 -10.23
C LYS A 74 -7.99 -9.75 -9.94
N THR A 75 -9.27 -9.47 -9.82
CA THR A 75 -10.31 -10.47 -9.61
C THR A 75 -11.16 -10.60 -10.87
N GLU A 76 -11.75 -11.78 -11.05
CA GLU A 76 -12.73 -12.01 -12.12
C GLU A 76 -13.94 -11.10 -11.97
N LYS A 77 -14.62 -10.79 -13.07
CA LYS A 77 -15.76 -9.86 -13.12
C LYS A 77 -16.88 -10.23 -12.14
N ASP A 78 -17.10 -11.52 -11.92
CA ASP A 78 -18.16 -12.04 -11.04
C ASP A 78 -17.62 -12.46 -9.65
N SER A 79 -16.39 -12.06 -9.31
CA SER A 79 -15.82 -12.31 -7.98
C SER A 79 -16.66 -11.62 -6.91
N PRO A 80 -16.98 -12.29 -5.79
CA PRO A 80 -17.69 -11.66 -4.68
C PRO A 80 -16.80 -10.68 -3.88
N LYS A 81 -15.53 -10.58 -4.26
CA LYS A 81 -14.49 -9.85 -3.53
C LYS A 81 -13.58 -9.11 -4.49
N GLU A 82 -13.03 -8.00 -4.01
CA GLU A 82 -11.96 -7.27 -4.68
C GLU A 82 -10.96 -6.72 -3.65
N TYR A 83 -9.85 -6.15 -4.14
CA TYR A 83 -8.83 -5.59 -3.27
C TYR A 83 -8.75 -4.08 -3.42
N VAL A 84 -8.74 -3.39 -2.29
CA VAL A 84 -8.61 -1.93 -2.19
C VAL A 84 -7.31 -1.61 -1.49
N MET A 85 -6.52 -0.73 -2.08
CA MET A 85 -5.25 -0.28 -1.54
C MET A 85 -5.39 1.11 -0.94
N CYS A 86 -4.93 1.31 0.29
CA CYS A 86 -4.81 2.63 0.90
C CYS A 86 -3.33 2.90 1.18
N THR A 87 -2.80 3.98 0.60
CA THR A 87 -1.42 4.43 0.83
C THR A 87 -1.42 5.77 1.56
N SER A 88 -0.49 5.96 2.51
CA SER A 88 -0.41 7.17 3.33
C SER A 88 -0.01 8.42 2.53
N CYS A 89 0.56 8.24 1.34
CA CYS A 89 0.97 9.28 0.41
C CYS A 89 0.67 8.83 -1.02
N GLU A 90 0.38 9.76 -1.93
CA GLU A 90 0.34 9.46 -3.37
C GLU A 90 1.60 8.71 -3.81
N PRO A 91 1.47 7.72 -4.72
CA PRO A 91 2.58 6.83 -5.04
C PRO A 91 3.56 7.45 -6.05
N CYS A 92 4.85 7.25 -5.79
CA CYS A 92 5.90 7.57 -6.76
C CYS A 92 5.77 6.71 -8.03
N ALA A 93 6.56 7.06 -9.06
CA ALA A 93 6.55 6.34 -10.35
C ALA A 93 6.73 4.81 -10.21
N GLN A 94 7.57 4.34 -9.29
CA GLN A 94 7.76 2.92 -9.02
C GLN A 94 6.49 2.27 -8.45
N CYS A 95 5.92 2.89 -7.41
CA CYS A 95 4.76 2.38 -6.71
C CYS A 95 3.50 2.41 -7.58
N LEU A 96 3.33 3.46 -8.39
CA LEU A 96 2.26 3.56 -9.37
C LEU A 96 2.37 2.44 -10.41
N GLY A 97 3.58 2.23 -10.97
CA GLY A 97 3.82 1.13 -11.90
C GLY A 97 3.51 -0.23 -11.28
N GLY A 98 4.01 -0.50 -10.07
CA GLY A 98 3.73 -1.74 -9.33
C GLY A 98 2.24 -1.96 -9.08
N THR A 99 1.52 -0.90 -8.68
CA THR A 99 0.07 -0.93 -8.45
C THR A 99 -0.70 -1.26 -9.72
N LEU A 100 -0.35 -0.66 -10.86
CA LEU A 100 -1.00 -0.94 -12.15
C LEU A 100 -0.78 -2.40 -12.60
N TRP A 101 0.40 -2.97 -12.36
CA TRP A 101 0.69 -4.37 -12.68
C TRP A 101 -0.04 -5.34 -11.75
N ALA A 102 0.01 -5.09 -10.45
CA ALA A 102 -0.63 -5.93 -9.44
C ALA A 102 -2.17 -5.86 -9.54
N GLY A 103 -2.72 -4.71 -9.93
CA GLY A 103 -4.13 -4.52 -10.27
C GLY A 103 -5.13 -4.70 -9.12
N PRO A 104 -4.95 -4.02 -7.96
CA PRO A 104 -6.07 -3.80 -7.06
C PRO A 104 -7.18 -3.02 -7.79
N ALA A 105 -8.43 -3.20 -7.35
CA ALA A 105 -9.57 -2.54 -7.98
C ALA A 105 -9.60 -1.03 -7.74
N GLU A 106 -9.04 -0.59 -6.61
CA GLU A 106 -9.07 0.80 -6.17
C GLU A 106 -7.81 1.14 -5.37
N MET A 107 -7.32 2.38 -5.54
CA MET A 107 -6.24 2.95 -4.73
C MET A 107 -6.69 4.29 -4.16
N ILE A 108 -6.56 4.43 -2.85
CA ILE A 108 -6.93 5.62 -2.08
C ILE A 108 -5.65 6.20 -1.48
N CYS A 109 -5.41 7.49 -1.69
CA CYS A 109 -4.19 8.18 -1.23
C CYS A 109 -4.49 9.14 -0.07
N GLY A 110 -3.57 9.23 0.88
CA GLY A 110 -3.63 10.14 2.03
C GLY A 110 -3.05 11.52 1.69
N ALA A 111 -1.77 11.70 2.00
CA ALA A 111 -1.02 12.90 1.64
C ALA A 111 -0.77 12.98 0.12
N SER A 112 -0.56 14.19 -0.38
CA SER A 112 -0.21 14.43 -1.79
C SER A 112 1.29 14.25 -2.04
N LYS A 113 1.66 14.12 -3.31
CA LYS A 113 3.07 14.18 -3.74
C LYS A 113 3.75 15.48 -3.30
N ASP A 114 3.05 16.62 -3.39
CA ASP A 114 3.59 17.93 -2.99
C ASP A 114 3.94 17.96 -1.49
N ASP A 115 3.16 17.29 -0.65
CA ASP A 115 3.43 17.17 0.80
C ASP A 115 4.74 16.40 1.06
N ALA A 116 5.00 15.34 0.29
CA ALA A 116 6.21 14.54 0.39
C ALA A 116 7.45 15.29 -0.12
N GLU A 117 7.32 16.01 -1.24
CA GLU A 117 8.38 16.87 -1.78
C GLU A 117 8.73 18.01 -0.83
N ALA A 118 7.73 18.60 -0.16
CA ALA A 118 7.93 19.67 0.83
C ALA A 118 8.81 19.26 2.02
N ILE A 119 8.90 17.97 2.33
CA ILE A 119 9.76 17.43 3.39
C ILE A 119 11.01 16.70 2.86
N GLY A 120 11.30 16.83 1.57
CA GLY A 120 12.56 16.37 0.95
C GLY A 120 12.55 14.96 0.37
N PHE A 121 11.38 14.34 0.17
CA PHE A 121 11.28 13.13 -0.65
C PHE A 121 11.16 13.47 -2.14
N ASN A 122 11.53 12.52 -2.98
CA ASN A 122 11.41 12.65 -4.44
C ASN A 122 10.38 11.62 -4.90
N GLU A 123 9.11 12.06 -4.96
CA GLU A 123 7.94 11.26 -5.33
C GLU A 123 7.60 11.42 -6.83
#